data_AF-A0A1Q5HGB2-F1
#
_entry.id   AF-A0A1Q5HGB2-F1
#
_cell.length_a   1.000
_cell.length_b   1.000
_cell.length_c   1.000
_cell.angle_alpha   90.00
_cell.angle_beta   90.00
_cell.angle_gamma   90.00
#
_symmetry.space_group_name_H-M   'P 1'
#
loop_
_entity.id
_entity.type
_entity.pdbx_description
1 polymer ?
#
loop_
_entity_poly.entity_id
_entity_poly.type
_entity_poly.pdbx_seq_one_letter_code
_entity_poly.pdbx_strand_id
1 'polypeptide(L)'
;MPVSGETRFEAELKRLGGDLQRLRLSCGEPTYDQVCDRAREHGQAVGKSTISELFGGKRLPGLDVYMVIVRALLAYPLQQAEERQDGQPQQKAAEPPGRSRRSPRIVAREDDRLKPWRDRWQNLRALQKGLTSPPEPTGTDDPDLKPVDRELPSREPEGQTAPLAPDAVAETLGQQLVCLLSDDEQVLLEALSSSVSGTHSSRIDLCRLAEIADVSLPAASAGHVVSVLRSLMARDFLRKGADGNYMVSDAGRRALTRRRMQ
;
A
#
# COMPACT_ATOMS: atom_id res chain seq x y z
N MET A 1 18.41 29.29 26.31
CA MET A 1 17.26 28.40 26.55
C MET A 1 16.89 27.73 25.22
N PRO A 2 17.33 26.49 24.96
CA PRO A 2 16.97 25.78 23.74
C PRO A 2 15.50 25.34 23.81
N VAL A 3 14.64 25.98 23.02
CA VAL A 3 13.18 25.73 22.96
C VAL A 3 12.84 24.62 21.95
N SER A 4 13.81 23.83 21.49
CA SER A 4 13.59 22.86 20.43
C SER A 4 13.40 21.48 21.02
N GLY A 5 12.17 21.20 21.48
CA GLY A 5 11.66 19.85 21.68
C GLY A 5 11.46 19.10 20.36
N GLU A 6 12.43 19.21 19.44
CA GLU A 6 12.41 18.49 18.18
C GLU A 6 12.63 17.01 18.49
N THR A 7 11.64 16.20 18.17
CA THR A 7 11.72 14.77 18.41
C THR A 7 12.78 14.15 17.51
N ARG A 8 13.40 13.05 17.96
CA ARG A 8 14.37 12.30 17.13
C ARG A 8 13.80 11.93 15.75
N PHE A 9 12.49 11.67 15.68
CA PHE A 9 11.79 11.41 14.42
C PHE A 9 11.77 12.63 13.49
N GLU A 10 11.44 13.82 13.99
CA GLU A 10 11.42 15.04 13.18
C GLU A 10 12.81 15.38 12.63
N ALA A 11 13.85 15.22 13.44
CA ALA A 11 15.24 15.43 13.01
C ALA A 11 15.64 14.45 11.90
N GLU A 12 15.33 13.15 12.04
CA GLU A 12 15.59 12.14 11.01
C GLU A 12 14.73 12.36 9.76
N LEU A 13 13.49 12.85 9.90
CA LEU A 13 12.61 13.14 8.77
C LEU A 13 13.12 14.34 7.96
N LYS A 14 13.61 15.40 8.62
CA LYS A 14 14.32 16.51 7.96
C LYS A 14 15.58 16.04 7.25
N ARG A 15 16.35 15.16 7.89
CA ARG A 15 17.54 14.56 7.28
C ARG A 15 17.20 13.78 6.00
N LEU A 16 16.13 12.98 6.03
CA LEU A 16 15.63 12.28 4.84
C LEU A 16 15.24 13.25 3.73
N GLY A 17 14.54 14.35 4.05
CA GLY A 17 14.20 15.39 3.07
C GLY A 17 15.45 15.96 2.39
N GLY A 18 16.48 16.29 3.16
CA GLY A 18 17.77 16.74 2.65
C GLY A 18 18.49 15.68 1.79
N ASP A 19 18.40 14.40 2.15
CA ASP A 19 18.95 13.30 1.35
C ASP A 19 18.24 13.15 0.00
N LEU A 20 16.90 13.25 -0.03
CA LEU A 20 16.12 13.22 -1.26
C LEU A 20 16.43 14.43 -2.15
N GLN A 21 16.65 15.60 -1.55
CA GLN A 21 17.05 16.79 -2.30
C GLN A 21 18.44 16.63 -2.92
N ARG A 22 19.39 16.04 -2.18
CA ARG A 22 20.70 15.67 -2.74
C ARG A 22 20.58 14.66 -3.87
N LEU A 23 19.73 13.64 -3.72
CA LEU A 23 19.45 12.68 -4.79
C LEU A 23 18.91 13.39 -6.03
N ARG A 24 17.91 14.28 -5.87
CA ARG A 24 17.33 15.07 -6.97
C ARG A 24 18.39 15.91 -7.69
N LEU A 25 19.27 16.59 -6.95
CA LEU A 25 20.37 17.36 -7.52
C LEU A 25 21.33 16.45 -8.31
N SER A 26 21.72 15.29 -7.75
CA SER A 26 22.57 14.32 -8.45
C SER A 26 21.93 13.74 -9.72
N CYS A 27 20.59 13.81 -9.81
CA CYS A 27 19.83 13.33 -10.96
C CYS A 27 19.56 14.40 -12.03
N GLY A 28 20.21 15.56 -11.94
CA GLY A 28 20.04 16.65 -12.91
C GLY A 28 18.87 17.59 -12.60
N GLU A 29 18.47 17.65 -11.33
CA GLU A 29 17.48 18.60 -10.79
C GLU A 29 16.09 18.57 -11.48
N PRO A 30 15.45 17.40 -11.63
CA PRO A 30 14.13 17.32 -12.25
C PRO A 30 13.11 18.19 -11.51
N THR A 31 12.19 18.84 -12.23
CA THR A 31 11.10 19.62 -11.63
C THR A 31 10.09 18.70 -10.93
N TYR A 32 9.23 19.24 -10.06
CA TYR A 32 8.21 18.41 -9.41
C TYR A 32 7.19 17.85 -10.40
N ASP A 33 6.85 18.59 -11.46
CA ASP A 33 6.01 18.09 -12.57
C ASP A 33 6.63 16.88 -13.24
N GLN A 34 7.91 16.99 -13.57
CA GLN A 34 8.73 15.92 -14.13
C GLN A 34 8.75 14.67 -13.24
N VAL A 35 8.90 14.83 -11.91
CA VAL A 35 8.84 13.71 -10.98
C VAL A 35 7.43 13.10 -10.92
N CYS A 36 6.37 13.92 -10.93
CA CYS A 36 4.99 13.47 -10.96
C CYS A 36 4.66 12.64 -12.22
N ASP A 37 5.05 13.13 -13.39
CA ASP A 37 4.80 12.45 -14.67
C ASP A 37 5.51 11.09 -14.69
N ARG A 38 6.76 11.06 -14.23
CA ARG A 38 7.55 9.83 -14.16
C ARG A 38 7.02 8.84 -13.11
N ALA A 39 6.50 9.33 -11.99
CA ALA A 39 5.84 8.48 -11.00
C ALA A 39 4.63 7.73 -11.61
N ARG A 40 3.86 8.38 -12.51
CA ARG A 40 2.75 7.71 -13.22
C ARG A 40 3.21 6.55 -14.08
N GLU A 41 4.38 6.66 -14.72
CA GLU A 41 4.98 5.54 -15.49
C GLU A 41 5.32 4.34 -14.61
N HIS A 42 5.55 4.56 -13.31
CA HIS A 42 5.75 3.51 -12.30
C HIS A 42 4.44 2.98 -11.71
N GLY A 43 3.28 3.34 -12.28
CA GLY A 43 1.96 2.81 -11.93
C GLY A 43 1.24 3.56 -10.80
N GLN A 44 1.78 4.70 -10.34
CA GLN A 44 1.15 5.46 -9.26
C GLN A 44 1.27 6.97 -9.46
N ALA A 45 0.12 7.65 -9.52
CA ALA A 45 0.09 9.11 -9.51
C ALA A 45 0.46 9.64 -8.12
N VAL A 46 1.42 10.57 -8.07
CA VAL A 46 1.84 11.26 -6.85
C VAL A 46 1.56 12.75 -7.02
N GLY A 47 0.94 13.37 -6.01
CA GLY A 47 0.67 14.81 -6.02
C GLY A 47 1.90 15.65 -5.69
N LYS A 48 1.99 16.86 -6.26
CA LYS A 48 3.09 17.81 -5.98
C LYS A 48 3.21 18.16 -4.51
N SER A 49 2.09 18.26 -3.80
CA SER A 49 2.07 18.53 -2.35
C SER A 49 2.79 17.44 -1.57
N THR A 50 2.53 16.17 -1.87
CA THR A 50 3.21 15.03 -1.24
C THR A 50 4.72 15.05 -1.48
N ILE A 51 5.15 15.36 -2.71
CA ILE A 51 6.58 15.49 -3.04
C ILE A 51 7.18 16.65 -2.24
N SER A 52 6.54 17.82 -2.24
CA SER A 52 7.01 19.00 -1.50
C SER A 52 7.11 18.75 0.01
N GLU A 53 6.10 18.12 0.61
CA GLU A 53 6.09 17.74 2.03
C GLU A 53 7.21 16.74 2.36
N LEU A 54 7.44 15.75 1.50
CA LEU A 54 8.48 14.76 1.67
C LEU A 54 9.88 15.38 1.58
N PHE A 55 10.14 16.20 0.55
CA PHE A 55 11.41 16.89 0.37
C PHE A 55 11.68 17.91 1.48
N GLY A 56 10.63 18.55 1.99
CA GLY A 56 10.72 19.44 3.15
C GLY A 56 10.85 18.71 4.49
N GLY A 57 10.85 17.36 4.51
CA GLY A 57 10.90 16.58 5.75
C GLY A 57 9.71 16.84 6.69
N LYS A 58 8.55 17.20 6.13
CA LYS A 58 7.34 17.52 6.89
C LYS A 58 6.46 16.30 7.14
N ARG A 59 6.44 15.37 6.18
CA ARG A 59 5.57 14.19 6.23
C ARG A 59 6.25 12.98 5.62
N LEU A 60 6.10 11.82 6.28
CA LEU A 60 6.48 10.52 5.75
C LEU A 60 5.28 9.85 5.06
N PRO A 61 5.27 9.71 3.73
CA PRO A 61 4.21 8.98 3.04
C PRO A 61 4.37 7.46 3.21
N GLY A 62 3.38 6.69 2.73
CA GLY A 62 3.48 5.23 2.69
C GLY A 62 4.67 4.74 1.86
N LEU A 63 5.13 3.51 2.13
CA LEU A 63 6.32 2.95 1.50
C LEU A 63 6.22 2.92 -0.03
N ASP A 64 5.07 2.53 -0.60
CA ASP A 64 4.90 2.45 -2.05
C ASP A 64 5.02 3.83 -2.72
N VAL A 65 4.36 4.85 -2.17
CA VAL A 65 4.47 6.25 -2.65
C VAL A 65 5.91 6.73 -2.61
N TYR A 66 6.59 6.49 -1.48
CA TYR A 66 7.98 6.87 -1.30
C TYR A 66 8.90 6.16 -2.30
N MET A 67 8.74 4.85 -2.50
CA MET A 67 9.50 4.06 -3.46
C MET A 67 9.27 4.52 -4.91
N VAL A 68 8.04 4.88 -5.26
CA VAL A 68 7.72 5.42 -6.58
C VAL A 68 8.46 6.75 -6.83
N ILE A 69 8.51 7.64 -5.84
CA ILE A 69 9.26 8.91 -5.96
C ILE A 69 10.76 8.66 -6.15
N VAL A 70 11.35 7.76 -5.36
CA VAL A 70 12.78 7.43 -5.46
C VAL A 70 13.10 6.78 -6.82
N ARG A 71 12.25 5.87 -7.31
CA ARG A 71 12.39 5.26 -8.65
C ARG A 71 12.29 6.30 -9.76
N ALA A 72 11.33 7.22 -9.64
CA ALA A 72 11.19 8.32 -10.59
C ALA A 72 12.45 9.18 -10.67
N LEU A 73 13.07 9.53 -9.53
CA LEU A 73 14.33 10.27 -9.49
C LEU A 73 15.49 9.49 -10.13
N LEU A 74 15.65 8.20 -9.78
CA LEU A 74 16.73 7.36 -10.30
C LEU A 74 16.59 7.06 -11.81
N ALA A 75 15.40 7.24 -12.39
CA ALA A 75 15.16 7.09 -13.82
C ALA A 75 15.61 8.31 -14.66
N TYR A 76 15.88 9.46 -14.04
CA TYR A 76 16.25 10.69 -14.76
C TYR A 76 17.64 10.65 -15.42
N PRO A 77 18.72 10.24 -14.73
CA PRO A 77 20.06 10.16 -15.33
C PRO A 77 20.11 9.25 -16.56
N LEU A 78 19.31 8.18 -16.55
CA LEU A 78 19.23 7.22 -17.65
C LEU A 78 18.66 7.87 -18.92
N GLN A 79 17.65 8.72 -18.77
CA GLN A 79 17.04 9.42 -19.89
C GLN A 79 17.94 10.53 -20.43
N GLN A 80 18.58 11.31 -19.56
CA GLN A 80 19.51 12.35 -20.02
C GLN A 80 20.69 11.75 -20.79
N ALA A 81 21.14 10.55 -20.42
CA ALA A 81 22.19 9.84 -21.15
C ALA A 81 21.71 9.40 -22.55
N GLU A 82 20.45 9.00 -22.69
CA GLU A 82 19.84 8.62 -23.98
C GLU A 82 19.65 9.84 -24.89
N GLU A 83 19.09 10.95 -24.36
CA GLU A 83 18.89 12.19 -25.12
C GLU A 83 20.20 12.79 -25.64
N ARG A 84 21.30 12.67 -24.86
CA ARG A 84 22.63 13.10 -25.31
C ARG A 84 23.20 12.24 -26.44
N GLN A 85 22.82 10.96 -26.53
CA GLN A 85 23.26 10.09 -27.63
C GLN A 85 22.52 10.38 -28.94
N ASP A 86 21.24 10.74 -28.87
CA ASP A 86 20.43 11.04 -30.06
C ASP A 86 20.73 12.44 -30.65
N GLY A 87 21.29 13.35 -29.86
CA GLY A 87 21.69 14.70 -30.29
C GLY A 87 23.03 14.78 -31.02
N GLN A 88 23.80 13.68 -31.12
CA GLN A 88 24.99 13.67 -31.97
C GLN A 88 24.50 13.62 -33.42
N PRO A 89 24.87 14.58 -34.30
CA PRO A 89 24.43 14.59 -35.69
C PRO A 89 24.97 13.34 -36.39
N GLN A 90 24.20 12.26 -36.32
CA GLN A 90 24.42 11.06 -37.09
C GLN A 90 24.40 11.51 -38.54
N GLN A 91 25.59 11.51 -39.15
CA GLN A 91 25.72 11.63 -40.59
C GLN A 91 24.72 10.66 -41.21
N LYS A 92 23.77 11.28 -41.89
CA LYS A 92 22.54 10.80 -42.51
C LYS A 92 22.77 9.56 -43.38
N ALA A 93 23.07 8.42 -42.78
CA ALA A 93 22.97 7.12 -43.40
C ALA A 93 21.51 6.66 -43.20
N ALA A 94 20.82 6.45 -44.32
CA ALA A 94 19.40 6.14 -44.38
C ALA A 94 19.04 4.93 -43.52
N GLU A 95 18.53 5.15 -42.30
CA GLU A 95 17.97 4.07 -41.50
C GLU A 95 16.50 3.82 -41.87
N PRO A 96 16.07 2.55 -41.92
CA PRO A 96 14.73 2.17 -42.35
C PRO A 96 13.64 2.60 -41.36
N PRO A 97 12.45 3.01 -41.85
CA PRO A 97 11.32 3.41 -41.02
C PRO A 97 10.75 2.20 -40.29
N GLY A 98 11.04 2.09 -38.99
CA GLY A 98 10.49 1.00 -38.17
C GLY A 98 11.10 0.80 -36.79
N ARG A 99 12.10 1.59 -36.37
CA ARG A 99 12.69 1.39 -35.04
C ARG A 99 11.74 1.85 -33.95
N SER A 100 11.24 0.86 -33.22
CA SER A 100 10.45 0.95 -32.01
C SER A 100 10.90 2.10 -31.13
N ARG A 101 9.95 2.95 -30.70
CA ARG A 101 10.16 3.85 -29.56
C ARG A 101 10.76 3.02 -28.43
N ARG A 102 12.02 3.25 -28.09
CA ARG A 102 12.65 2.58 -26.96
C ARG A 102 11.83 2.96 -25.74
N SER A 103 11.20 1.97 -25.13
CA SER A 103 10.44 2.18 -23.90
C SER A 103 11.38 2.81 -22.87
N PRO A 104 10.96 3.88 -22.16
CA PRO A 104 11.78 4.51 -21.15
C PRO A 104 12.28 3.44 -20.18
N ARG A 105 13.56 3.50 -19.81
CA ARG A 105 14.15 2.53 -18.86
C ARG A 105 13.51 2.70 -17.49
N ILE A 106 12.49 1.89 -17.21
CA ILE A 106 11.80 1.82 -15.92
C ILE A 106 12.75 1.15 -14.92
N VAL A 107 13.13 1.88 -13.87
CA VAL A 107 13.83 1.30 -12.70
C VAL A 107 12.94 0.22 -12.09
N ALA A 108 13.39 -1.04 -12.03
CA ALA A 108 12.62 -2.15 -11.47
C ALA A 108 12.28 -1.94 -9.98
N ARG A 109 11.25 -2.62 -9.46
CA ARG A 109 10.87 -2.50 -8.04
C ARG A 109 11.93 -3.13 -7.12
N GLU A 110 12.64 -4.13 -7.62
CA GLU A 110 13.65 -4.92 -6.92
C GLU A 110 15.07 -4.35 -7.09
N ASP A 111 15.25 -3.21 -7.76
CA ASP A 111 16.56 -2.61 -8.00
C ASP A 111 17.35 -2.42 -6.68
N ASP A 112 18.58 -2.92 -6.64
CA ASP A 112 19.44 -2.89 -5.46
C ASP A 112 19.71 -1.47 -4.96
N ARG A 113 19.71 -0.48 -5.86
CA ARG A 113 19.87 0.94 -5.51
C ARG A 113 18.74 1.45 -4.62
N LEU A 114 17.58 0.78 -4.59
CA LEU A 114 16.45 1.12 -3.73
C LEU A 114 16.58 0.57 -2.31
N LYS A 115 17.44 -0.43 -2.06
CA LYS A 115 17.62 -1.04 -0.74
C LYS A 115 17.95 -0.03 0.37
N PRO A 116 18.96 0.86 0.24
CA PRO A 116 19.26 1.84 1.28
C PRO A 116 18.09 2.80 1.55
N TRP A 117 17.27 3.10 0.53
CA TRP A 117 16.09 3.95 0.71
C TRP A 117 14.97 3.22 1.45
N ARG A 118 14.76 1.93 1.18
CA ARG A 118 13.82 1.07 1.92
C ARG A 118 14.19 0.99 3.40
N ASP A 119 15.46 0.72 3.70
CA ASP A 119 15.97 0.60 5.06
C ASP A 119 15.77 1.91 5.84
N ARG A 120 16.08 3.06 5.21
CA ARG A 120 15.83 4.39 5.81
C ARG A 120 14.36 4.64 6.12
N TRP A 121 13.46 4.30 5.20
CA TRP A 121 12.02 4.47 5.42
C TRP A 121 11.53 3.58 6.57
N GLN A 122 11.99 2.33 6.64
CA GLN A 122 11.64 1.41 7.73
C GLN A 122 12.13 1.92 9.10
N ASN A 123 13.35 2.44 9.16
CA ASN A 123 13.89 3.05 10.39
C ASN A 123 13.05 4.25 10.86
N LEU A 124 12.67 5.15 9.96
CA LEU A 124 11.78 6.26 10.29
C LEU A 124 10.40 5.79 10.74
N ARG A 125 9.87 4.75 10.11
CA ARG A 125 8.58 4.17 10.49
C ARG A 125 8.64 3.54 11.89
N ALA A 126 9.77 2.92 12.26
CA ALA A 126 9.98 2.40 13.61
C ALA A 126 10.03 3.53 14.65
N LEU A 127 10.74 4.64 14.36
CA LEU A 127 10.76 5.83 15.22
C LEU A 127 9.37 6.45 15.39
N GLN A 128 8.59 6.52 14.30
CA GLN A 128 7.21 7.04 14.34
C GLN A 128 6.30 6.19 15.24
N LYS A 129 6.43 4.86 15.17
CA LYS A 129 5.67 3.93 16.04
C LYS A 129 6.03 4.10 17.51
N GLY A 130 7.32 4.25 17.83
CA GLY A 130 7.78 4.48 19.20
C GLY A 130 7.21 5.76 19.84
N LEU A 131 6.90 6.78 19.03
CA LEU A 131 6.23 8.01 19.48
C LEU A 131 4.72 7.85 19.71
N THR A 132 4.09 6.88 19.06
CA THR A 132 2.63 6.66 19.13
C THR A 132 2.23 5.61 20.14
N SER A 133 3.18 4.83 20.68
CA SER A 133 2.93 4.01 21.86
C SER A 133 2.60 4.95 23.03
N PRO A 134 1.40 4.84 23.62
CA PRO A 134 1.09 5.53 24.87
C PRO A 134 2.15 5.14 25.91
N PRO A 135 2.56 6.05 26.81
CA PRO A 135 3.36 5.62 27.96
C PRO A 135 2.58 4.51 28.65
N GLU A 136 3.12 3.30 28.68
CA GLU A 136 2.54 2.23 29.46
C GLU A 136 2.29 2.79 30.87
N PRO A 137 1.10 2.60 31.45
CA PRO A 137 0.85 3.08 32.79
C PRO A 137 1.87 2.41 33.69
N THR A 138 2.89 3.18 34.10
CA THR A 138 3.78 2.82 35.21
C THR A 138 2.85 2.47 36.35
N GLY A 139 2.73 1.17 36.60
CA GLY A 139 1.95 0.65 37.71
C GLY A 139 2.42 1.38 38.95
N THR A 140 1.49 2.11 39.55
CA THR A 140 1.65 2.65 40.89
C THR A 140 2.04 1.48 41.79
N ASP A 141 3.29 1.48 42.24
CA ASP A 141 3.74 0.67 43.35
C ASP A 141 2.82 0.98 44.54
N ASP A 142 1.95 0.04 44.87
CA ASP A 142 1.24 -0.04 46.13
C ASP A 142 1.98 -1.07 46.98
N PRO A 143 2.88 -0.65 47.90
CA PRO A 143 3.67 -1.58 48.70
C PRO A 143 2.94 -1.90 50.01
N ASP A 144 1.93 -2.78 49.99
CA ASP A 144 1.53 -3.47 51.22
C ASP A 144 0.84 -4.83 50.99
N LEU A 145 1.50 -5.74 50.26
CA LEU A 145 1.10 -7.15 50.25
C LEU A 145 2.27 -8.06 50.64
N LYS A 146 2.03 -8.77 51.74
CA LYS A 146 2.89 -9.70 52.45
C LYS A 146 3.53 -10.76 51.54
N PRO A 147 4.72 -11.27 51.90
CA PRO A 147 5.40 -12.32 51.15
C PRO A 147 4.58 -13.62 51.24
N VAL A 148 4.01 -14.03 50.12
CA VAL A 148 3.53 -15.40 49.93
C VAL A 148 4.64 -16.13 49.19
N ASP A 149 5.31 -17.02 49.91
CA ASP A 149 6.19 -18.05 49.35
C ASP A 149 5.41 -18.82 48.27
N ARG A 150 5.71 -18.50 47.01
CA ARG A 150 5.16 -19.23 45.86
C ARG A 150 6.33 -19.81 45.11
N GLU A 151 6.54 -21.10 45.34
CA GLU A 151 7.47 -21.95 44.60
C GLU A 151 7.28 -21.74 43.09
N LEU A 152 8.36 -21.35 42.44
CA LEU A 152 8.50 -21.28 40.99
C LEU A 152 8.52 -22.70 40.42
N PRO A 153 7.61 -23.07 39.50
CA PRO A 153 7.89 -24.16 38.59
C PRO A 153 8.77 -23.63 37.46
N SER A 154 9.97 -24.20 37.36
CA SER A 154 10.92 -24.07 36.27
C SER A 154 10.23 -24.13 34.90
N ARG A 155 10.45 -23.09 34.09
CA ARG A 155 9.96 -23.00 32.72
C ARG A 155 11.16 -22.98 31.77
N GLU A 156 11.48 -24.14 31.23
CA GLU A 156 12.21 -24.36 29.98
C GLU A 156 11.30 -25.19 29.05
N PRO A 157 11.62 -25.39 27.76
CA PRO A 157 11.95 -24.39 26.75
C PRO A 157 11.11 -24.58 25.46
N GLU A 158 11.28 -23.69 24.48
CA GLU A 158 11.09 -23.91 23.03
C GLU A 158 9.76 -24.52 22.53
N GLY A 159 8.86 -23.62 22.10
CA GLY A 159 7.67 -23.95 21.34
C GLY A 159 7.99 -24.53 19.95
N GLN A 160 8.11 -25.85 19.87
CA GLN A 160 7.81 -26.61 18.66
C GLN A 160 6.35 -26.36 18.28
N THR A 161 6.14 -25.63 17.20
CA THR A 161 4.85 -25.53 16.53
C THR A 161 4.57 -26.88 15.88
N ALA A 162 3.82 -27.73 16.60
CA ALA A 162 3.30 -28.96 16.03
C ALA A 162 2.46 -28.63 14.78
N PRO A 163 2.59 -29.39 13.67
CA PRO A 163 1.77 -29.20 12.49
C PRO A 163 0.30 -29.39 12.87
N LEU A 164 -0.50 -28.32 12.71
CA LEU A 164 -1.94 -28.36 12.88
C LEU A 164 -2.51 -29.50 12.05
N ALA A 165 -3.22 -30.42 12.70
CA ALA A 165 -3.90 -31.52 12.03
C ALA A 165 -4.83 -30.94 10.93
N PRO A 166 -4.87 -31.57 9.73
CA PRO A 166 -5.63 -31.06 8.59
C PRO A 166 -7.13 -30.85 8.92
N ASP A 167 -7.67 -31.62 9.86
CA ASP A 167 -9.06 -31.50 10.31
C ASP A 167 -9.31 -30.23 11.13
N ALA A 168 -8.35 -29.79 11.95
CA ALA A 168 -8.45 -28.54 12.71
C ALA A 168 -8.38 -27.31 11.79
N VAL A 169 -7.60 -27.41 10.69
CA VAL A 169 -7.56 -26.39 9.63
C VAL A 169 -8.87 -26.35 8.87
N ALA A 170 -9.48 -27.51 8.58
CA ALA A 170 -10.80 -27.58 7.94
C ALA A 170 -11.92 -27.03 8.84
N GLU A 171 -11.88 -27.25 10.15
CA GLU A 171 -12.84 -26.67 11.10
C GLU A 171 -12.66 -25.16 11.27
N THR A 172 -11.43 -24.67 11.40
CA THR A 172 -11.18 -23.21 11.49
C THR A 172 -11.51 -22.50 10.18
N LEU A 173 -11.20 -23.10 9.02
CA LEU A 173 -11.66 -22.61 7.72
C LEU A 173 -13.18 -22.70 7.61
N GLY A 174 -13.79 -23.77 8.10
CA GLY A 174 -15.25 -23.94 8.14
C GLY A 174 -15.92 -22.85 8.97
N GLN A 175 -15.41 -22.55 10.17
CA GLN A 175 -15.91 -21.49 11.05
C GLN A 175 -15.66 -20.10 10.46
N GLN A 176 -14.52 -19.86 9.81
CA GLN A 176 -14.27 -18.61 9.07
C GLN A 176 -15.15 -18.48 7.82
N LEU A 177 -15.51 -19.59 7.19
CA LEU A 177 -16.46 -19.66 6.06
C LEU A 177 -17.93 -19.54 6.51
N VAL A 178 -18.21 -19.74 7.80
CA VAL A 178 -19.51 -19.54 8.45
C VAL A 178 -19.71 -18.10 8.94
N CYS A 179 -18.67 -17.24 8.89
CA CYS A 179 -18.87 -15.81 9.11
C CYS A 179 -19.92 -15.28 8.13
N LEU A 180 -21.11 -14.99 8.64
CA LEU A 180 -22.19 -14.42 7.85
C LEU A 180 -21.68 -13.13 7.22
N LEU A 181 -22.00 -12.91 5.93
CA LEU A 181 -21.83 -11.60 5.31
C LEU A 181 -22.50 -10.57 6.23
N SER A 182 -21.93 -9.39 6.43
CA SER A 182 -22.74 -8.31 7.00
C SER A 182 -23.92 -7.98 6.08
N ASP A 183 -24.95 -7.32 6.59
CA ASP A 183 -26.09 -6.94 5.75
C ASP A 183 -25.66 -6.02 4.60
N ASP A 184 -24.76 -5.07 4.88
CA ASP A 184 -24.20 -4.19 3.87
C ASP A 184 -23.33 -4.93 2.83
N GLU A 185 -22.54 -5.91 3.27
CA GLU A 185 -21.77 -6.77 2.38
C GLU A 185 -22.68 -7.55 1.43
N GLN A 186 -23.78 -8.10 1.95
CA GLN A 186 -24.76 -8.81 1.12
C GLN A 186 -25.43 -7.88 0.13
N VAL A 187 -25.99 -6.75 0.60
CA VAL A 187 -26.70 -5.77 -0.24
C VAL A 187 -25.81 -5.31 -1.38
N LEU A 188 -24.56 -4.96 -1.09
CA LEU A 188 -23.61 -4.53 -2.11
C LEU A 188 -23.26 -5.68 -3.07
N LEU A 189 -22.97 -6.88 -2.57
CA LEU A 189 -22.59 -8.02 -3.41
C LEU A 189 -23.73 -8.47 -4.34
N GLU A 190 -24.98 -8.36 -3.89
CA GLU A 190 -26.18 -8.65 -4.68
C GLU A 190 -26.42 -7.61 -5.78
N ALA A 191 -26.24 -6.32 -5.47
CA ALA A 191 -26.33 -5.25 -6.46
C ALA A 191 -25.26 -5.37 -7.55
N LEU A 192 -24.02 -5.72 -7.16
CA LEU A 192 -22.92 -5.99 -8.09
C LEU A 192 -23.20 -7.20 -8.98
N SER A 193 -23.75 -8.28 -8.41
CA SER A 193 -24.08 -9.50 -9.16
C SER A 193 -25.22 -9.26 -10.17
N SER A 194 -26.20 -8.44 -9.81
CA SER A 194 -27.36 -8.13 -10.66
C SER A 194 -26.98 -7.22 -11.84
N SER A 195 -26.01 -6.33 -11.65
CA SER A 195 -25.53 -5.41 -12.67
C SER A 195 -24.80 -6.11 -13.83
N VAL A 196 -24.29 -7.33 -13.63
CA VAL A 196 -23.54 -8.11 -14.63
C VAL A 196 -24.44 -8.80 -15.66
N SER A 197 -25.74 -8.92 -15.41
CA SER A 197 -26.67 -9.68 -16.26
C SER A 197 -27.07 -8.97 -17.57
N GLY A 198 -26.70 -7.70 -17.75
CA GLY A 198 -27.28 -6.84 -18.80
C GLY A 198 -26.54 -6.81 -20.16
N THR A 199 -25.22 -6.92 -20.19
CA THR A 199 -24.40 -6.79 -21.41
C THR A 199 -23.03 -7.41 -21.18
N HIS A 200 -22.36 -7.85 -22.24
CA HIS A 200 -21.20 -8.79 -22.28
C HIS A 200 -19.91 -8.43 -21.50
N SER A 201 -19.94 -7.51 -20.54
CA SER A 201 -18.79 -7.21 -19.70
C SER A 201 -19.11 -7.50 -18.23
N SER A 202 -18.55 -8.57 -17.69
CA SER A 202 -18.59 -8.90 -16.26
C SER A 202 -17.75 -7.95 -15.40
N ARG A 203 -17.28 -6.84 -15.96
CA ARG A 203 -16.30 -5.93 -15.36
C ARG A 203 -17.00 -4.65 -14.94
N ILE A 204 -16.82 -4.29 -13.68
CA ILE A 204 -17.39 -3.09 -13.06
C ILE A 204 -16.26 -2.10 -12.83
N ASP A 205 -16.26 -0.96 -13.53
CA ASP A 205 -15.27 0.09 -13.27
C ASP A 205 -15.52 0.77 -11.91
N LEU A 206 -14.55 1.56 -11.44
CA LEU A 206 -14.63 2.20 -10.13
C LEU A 206 -15.77 3.23 -10.03
N CYS A 207 -16.10 3.93 -11.12
CA CYS A 207 -17.18 4.90 -11.14
C CYS A 207 -18.53 4.19 -10.98
N ARG A 208 -18.73 3.12 -11.74
CA ARG A 208 -19.93 2.30 -11.66
C ARG A 208 -20.07 1.60 -10.31
N LEU A 209 -18.96 1.18 -9.71
CA LEU A 209 -18.94 0.63 -8.35
C LEU A 209 -19.43 1.66 -7.32
N ALA A 210 -19.00 2.92 -7.45
CA ALA A 210 -19.43 4.00 -6.58
C ALA A 210 -20.93 4.32 -6.74
N GLU A 211 -21.44 4.37 -7.98
CA GLU A 211 -22.88 4.53 -8.25
C GLU A 211 -23.72 3.41 -7.63
N ILE A 212 -23.29 2.16 -7.79
CA ILE A 212 -23.99 1.00 -7.21
C ILE A 212 -24.00 1.10 -5.68
N ALA A 213 -22.88 1.51 -5.08
CA ALA A 213 -22.80 1.67 -3.63
C ALA A 213 -23.69 2.80 -3.12
N ASP A 214 -23.76 3.93 -3.81
CA ASP A 214 -24.61 5.07 -3.47
C ASP A 214 -26.10 4.70 -3.50
N VAL A 215 -26.52 3.95 -4.52
CA VAL A 215 -27.90 3.46 -4.66
C VAL A 215 -28.24 2.40 -3.62
N SER A 216 -27.31 1.48 -3.34
CA SER A 216 -27.58 0.32 -2.49
C SER A 216 -27.43 0.61 -1.00
N LEU A 217 -26.60 1.59 -0.64
CA LEU A 217 -26.26 1.95 0.74
C LEU A 217 -26.39 3.48 0.96
N PRO A 218 -27.57 4.08 0.78
CA PRO A 218 -27.73 5.55 0.76
C PRO A 218 -27.40 6.24 2.11
N ALA A 219 -27.42 5.49 3.21
CA ALA A 219 -27.07 6.00 4.54
C ALA A 219 -25.57 5.81 4.88
N ALA A 220 -24.81 5.09 4.04
CA ALA A 220 -23.41 4.80 4.31
C ALA A 220 -22.50 5.98 3.95
N SER A 221 -21.55 6.28 4.82
CA SER A 221 -20.46 7.19 4.45
C SER A 221 -19.51 6.54 3.44
N ALA A 222 -18.77 7.36 2.67
CA ALA A 222 -17.74 6.87 1.76
C ALA A 222 -16.68 5.99 2.47
N GLY A 223 -16.33 6.33 3.71
CA GLY A 223 -15.40 5.53 4.52
C GLY A 223 -15.94 4.15 4.85
N HIS A 224 -17.25 4.04 5.12
CA HIS A 224 -17.93 2.78 5.36
C HIS A 224 -17.96 1.90 4.11
N VAL A 225 -18.34 2.48 2.96
CA VAL A 225 -18.33 1.77 1.67
C VAL A 225 -16.94 1.20 1.34
N VAL A 226 -15.87 2.00 1.56
CA VAL A 226 -14.49 1.53 1.37
C VAL A 226 -14.13 0.38 2.33
N SER A 227 -14.64 0.42 3.57
CA SER A 227 -14.45 -0.68 4.54
C SER A 227 -15.14 -1.97 4.08
N VAL A 228 -16.40 -1.88 3.64
CA VAL A 228 -17.17 -3.01 3.09
C VAL A 228 -16.47 -3.61 1.87
N LEU A 229 -16.05 -2.77 0.91
CA LEU A 229 -15.31 -3.23 -0.27
C LEU A 229 -13.99 -3.93 0.10
N ARG A 230 -13.24 -3.37 1.07
CA ARG A 230 -12.00 -4.00 1.55
C ARG A 230 -12.28 -5.36 2.18
N SER A 231 -13.35 -5.48 2.96
CA SER A 231 -13.77 -6.75 3.56
C SER A 231 -14.14 -7.79 2.50
N LEU A 232 -14.95 -7.41 1.50
CA LEU A 232 -15.30 -8.28 0.37
C LEU A 232 -14.07 -8.74 -0.42
N MET A 233 -13.05 -7.87 -0.59
CA MET A 233 -11.80 -8.23 -1.24
C MET A 233 -10.92 -9.15 -0.38
N ALA A 234 -10.84 -8.90 0.93
CA ALA A 234 -10.07 -9.73 1.86
C ALA A 234 -10.61 -11.18 1.93
N ARG A 235 -11.92 -11.34 1.74
CA ARG A 235 -12.62 -12.63 1.73
C ARG A 235 -12.69 -13.27 0.33
N ASP A 236 -12.03 -12.68 -0.66
CA ASP A 236 -12.02 -13.10 -2.06
C ASP A 236 -13.42 -13.17 -2.69
N PHE A 237 -14.39 -12.37 -2.22
CA PHE A 237 -15.73 -12.25 -2.84
C PHE A 237 -15.74 -11.25 -3.99
N LEU A 238 -14.84 -10.26 -3.95
CA LEU A 238 -14.61 -9.28 -5.00
C LEU A 238 -13.14 -9.26 -5.39
N ARG A 239 -12.84 -9.34 -6.69
CA ARG A 239 -11.46 -9.29 -7.22
C ARG A 239 -11.26 -8.03 -8.05
N LYS A 240 -10.08 -7.43 -7.91
CA LYS A 240 -9.62 -6.33 -8.78
C LYS A 240 -8.80 -6.90 -9.93
N GLY A 241 -9.26 -6.71 -11.16
CA GLY A 241 -8.58 -7.07 -12.40
C GLY A 241 -7.36 -6.19 -12.68
N ALA A 242 -6.49 -6.67 -13.58
CA ALA A 242 -5.29 -5.94 -14.01
C ALA A 242 -5.60 -4.62 -14.73
N ASP A 243 -6.80 -4.52 -15.31
CA ASP A 243 -7.35 -3.32 -15.95
C ASP A 243 -7.97 -2.34 -14.94
N GLY A 244 -7.94 -2.65 -13.65
CA GLY A 244 -8.51 -1.82 -12.59
C GLY A 244 -10.00 -2.02 -12.35
N ASN A 245 -10.66 -2.89 -13.13
CA ASN A 245 -12.07 -3.22 -12.97
C ASN A 245 -12.29 -4.25 -11.84
N TYR A 246 -13.49 -4.27 -11.29
CA TYR A 246 -13.90 -5.17 -10.23
C TYR A 246 -14.79 -6.29 -10.79
N MET A 247 -14.63 -7.50 -10.26
CA MET A 247 -15.41 -8.67 -10.62
C MET A 247 -15.84 -9.44 -9.37
N VAL A 248 -17.12 -9.82 -9.32
CA VAL A 248 -17.62 -10.74 -8.29
C VAL A 248 -17.09 -12.14 -8.58
N SER A 249 -16.35 -12.71 -7.63
CA SER A 249 -15.77 -14.04 -7.75
C SER A 249 -16.82 -15.15 -7.61
N ASP A 250 -16.45 -16.39 -7.96
CA ASP A 250 -17.32 -17.55 -7.72
C ASP A 250 -17.56 -17.79 -6.22
N ALA A 251 -16.60 -17.43 -5.36
CA ALA A 251 -16.78 -17.51 -3.91
C ALA A 251 -17.88 -16.56 -3.43
N GLY A 252 -17.89 -15.32 -3.94
CA GLY A 252 -18.94 -14.34 -3.65
C GLY A 252 -20.32 -14.82 -4.13
N ARG A 253 -20.41 -15.38 -5.34
CA ARG A 253 -21.66 -15.95 -5.87
C ARG A 253 -22.19 -17.09 -5.02
N ARG A 254 -21.32 -18.04 -4.63
CA ARG A 254 -21.71 -19.15 -3.72
C ARG A 254 -22.13 -18.67 -2.34
N ALA A 255 -21.53 -17.59 -1.83
CA ALA A 255 -21.92 -17.00 -0.55
C ALA A 255 -23.34 -16.40 -0.63
N LEU A 256 -23.68 -15.68 -1.71
CA LEU A 256 -25.03 -15.19 -1.95
C LEU A 256 -26.06 -16.32 -2.06
N THR A 257 -25.77 -17.39 -2.82
CA THR A 257 -26.68 -18.53 -2.96
C THR A 257 -26.97 -19.19 -1.62
N ARG A 258 -25.93 -19.40 -0.78
CA ARG A 258 -26.10 -20.00 0.55
C ARG A 258 -26.98 -19.15 1.47
N ARG A 259 -26.80 -17.82 1.44
CA ARG A 259 -27.60 -16.92 2.27
C ARG A 259 -29.07 -16.85 1.85
N ARG A 260 -29.38 -17.02 0.56
CA ARG A 260 -30.77 -17.09 0.07
C ARG A 260 -31.51 -18.38 0.45
N MET A 261 -30.79 -19.41 0.90
CA MET A 261 -31.36 -20.69 1.33
C MET A 261 -31.63 -20.76 2.84
N GLN A 262 -31.16 -19.78 3.61
CA GLN A 262 -31.42 -19.65 5.05
C GLN A 262 -32.69 -18.83 5.27
#